data_AF-A0A2E8U9W1-F1
#
_entry.id   AF-A0A2E8U9W1-F1
#
_cell.length_a   1.000
_cell.length_b   1.000
_cell.length_c   1.000
_cell.angle_alpha   90.00
_cell.angle_beta   90.00
_cell.angle_gamma   90.00
#
_symmetry.space_group_name_H-M   'P 1'
#
loop_
_entity.id
_entity.type
_entity.pdbx_description
1 polymer ?
#
loop_
_entity_poly.entity_id
_entity_poly.type
_entity_poly.pdbx_seq_one_letter_code
_entity_poly.pdbx_strand_id
1 'polypeptide(L)' 'MRSVIDELRAKNEFQIVDRKVTGHFELAAVCQASQRKSEAPILFQQVDDSQFKVVTNLYGSR' A
#
# COMPACT_ATOMS: atom_id res chain seq x y z
N MET A 1 -14.01 4.62 4.67
CA MET A 1 -12.64 4.03 4.54
C MET A 1 -12.68 2.56 4.21
N ARG A 2 -13.30 1.70 5.05
CA ARG A 2 -13.35 0.25 4.77
C ARG A 2 -14.02 -0.09 3.44
N SER A 3 -15.17 0.52 3.14
CA SER A 3 -15.86 0.39 1.85
C SER A 3 -14.97 0.72 0.65
N VAL A 4 -14.21 1.83 0.71
CA VAL A 4 -13.28 2.23 -0.35
C VAL A 4 -12.19 1.18 -0.57
N ILE A 5 -11.61 0.65 0.50
CA ILE A 5 -10.59 -0.41 0.41
C ILE A 5 -11.20 -1.69 -0.16
N ASP A 6 -12.42 -2.06 0.25
CA ASP A 6 -13.11 -3.25 -0.22
C ASP A 6 -13.45 -3.14 -1.72
N GLU A 7 -13.88 -1.97 -2.18
CA GLU A 7 -14.12 -1.67 -3.59
C GLU A 7 -12.83 -1.76 -4.43
N LEU A 8 -11.74 -1.13 -3.99
CA LEU A 8 -10.44 -1.19 -4.65
C LEU A 8 -9.92 -2.63 -4.72
N ARG A 9 -10.17 -3.43 -3.67
CA ARG A 9 -9.81 -4.85 -3.63
C ARG A 9 -10.65 -5.67 -4.59
N ALA A 10 -11.96 -5.43 -4.66
CA ALA A 10 -12.86 -6.12 -5.57
C ALA A 10 -12.51 -5.87 -7.04
N LYS A 11 -11.99 -4.67 -7.36
CA LYS A 11 -11.53 -4.29 -8.71
C LYS A 11 -10.07 -4.69 -9.01
N ASN A 12 -9.36 -5.25 -8.02
CA ASN A 12 -7.96 -5.62 -8.12
C ASN A 12 -7.05 -4.43 -8.52
N GLU A 13 -7.36 -3.24 -7.99
CA GLU A 13 -6.65 -1.98 -8.30
C GLU A 13 -5.46 -1.72 -7.36
N PHE A 14 -5.19 -2.62 -6.42
CA PHE A 14 -4.02 -2.54 -5.55
C PHE A 14 -2.77 -3.10 -6.21
N GLN A 15 -1.65 -2.42 -6.00
CA GLN A 15 -0.36 -3.09 -6.01
C GLN A 15 -0.15 -3.83 -4.69
N ILE A 16 0.15 -5.12 -4.76
CA ILE A 16 0.33 -5.96 -3.57
C ILE A 16 1.82 -6.10 -3.28
N VAL A 17 2.22 -5.75 -2.06
CA VAL A 17 3.54 -6.06 -1.50
C VAL A 17 3.36 -7.19 -0.51
N ASP A 18 3.78 -8.38 -0.90
CA ASP A 18 3.66 -9.62 -0.13
C ASP A 18 4.92 -9.94 0.69
N ARG A 19 6.07 -9.38 0.31
CA ARG A 19 7.29 -9.42 1.12
C ARG A 19 7.12 -8.67 2.44
N LYS A 20 7.86 -9.14 3.43
CA LYS A 20 8.01 -8.55 4.75
C LYS A 20 8.68 -7.17 4.66
N VAL A 21 8.10 -6.15 5.29
CA VAL A 21 8.63 -4.76 5.33
C VAL A 21 8.54 -4.19 6.74
N THR A 22 9.41 -3.24 7.09
CA THR A 22 9.27 -2.49 8.33
C THR A 22 8.37 -1.25 8.18
N GLY A 23 7.59 -0.93 9.21
CA GLY A 23 6.88 0.34 9.32
C GLY A 23 7.82 1.53 9.47
N HIS A 24 9.06 1.30 9.91
CA HIS A 24 10.07 2.33 10.10
C HIS A 24 10.71 2.75 8.77
N PHE A 25 10.17 3.81 8.17
CA PHE A 25 10.61 4.43 6.91
C PHE A 25 10.49 3.58 5.63
N GLU A 26 10.52 2.25 5.70
CA GLU A 26 10.46 1.41 4.49
C GLU A 26 9.12 1.53 3.76
N LEU A 27 7.99 1.58 4.47
CA LEU A 27 6.68 1.83 3.84
C LEU A 27 6.68 3.09 2.96
N ALA A 28 7.22 4.20 3.48
CA ALA A 28 7.30 5.46 2.77
C ALA A 28 8.28 5.38 1.58
N ALA A 29 9.42 4.71 1.76
CA ALA A 29 10.40 4.50 0.69
C ALA A 29 9.82 3.65 -0.46
N VAL A 30 9.11 2.57 -0.15
CA VAL A 30 8.43 1.72 -1.14
C VAL A 30 7.32 2.49 -1.84
N CYS A 31 6.53 3.26 -1.09
CA CYS A 31 5.48 4.10 -1.65
C CYS A 31 6.05 5.12 -2.64
N GLN A 32 7.11 5.85 -2.27
CA GLN A 32 7.77 6.82 -3.14
C GLN A 32 8.36 6.16 -4.40
N ALA A 33 8.97 4.99 -4.26
CA ALA A 33 9.52 4.26 -5.39
C ALA A 33 8.44 3.78 -6.37
N SER A 34 7.27 3.38 -5.85
CA SER A 34 6.13 2.97 -6.66
C SER A 34 5.47 4.15 -7.38
N GLN A 35 5.27 5.28 -6.71
CA GLN A 35 4.67 6.50 -7.29
C GLN A 35 5.39 6.95 -8.58
N ARG A 36 6.72 6.79 -8.66
CA ARG A 36 7.49 7.08 -9.88
C ARG A 36 7.10 6.22 -11.09
N LYS A 37 6.39 5.12 -10.88
CA LYS A 37 5.98 4.15 -11.91
C LYS A 37 4.46 4.09 -12.06
N SER A 38 3.71 4.31 -10.99
CA SER A 38 2.25 4.16 -10.95
C SER A 38 1.64 4.89 -9.75
N GLU A 39 0.48 5.49 -9.97
CA GLU A 39 -0.34 6.10 -8.90
C GLU A 39 -1.28 5.10 -8.19
N ALA A 40 -1.15 3.80 -8.48
CA ALA A 40 -1.99 2.78 -7.88
C ALA A 40 -1.80 2.72 -6.34
N PRO A 41 -2.88 2.52 -5.56
CA PRO A 41 -2.77 2.27 -4.13
C PRO A 41 -1.96 1.00 -3.84
N ILE A 42 -1.20 1.00 -2.75
CA ILE A 42 -0.37 -0.14 -2.35
C ILE A 42 -0.95 -0.80 -1.12
N LEU A 43 -1.10 -2.12 -1.15
CA LEU A 43 -1.45 -2.96 -0.01
C LEU A 43 -0.23 -3.75 0.45
N PHE A 44 0.29 -3.42 1.63
CA PHE A 44 1.34 -4.16 2.32
C PHE A 44 0.72 -5.27 3.18
N GLN A 45 1.03 -6.52 2.85
CA GLN A 45 0.44 -7.66 3.55
C GLN A 45 1.16 -8.03 4.86
N GLN A 46 2.44 -7.68 4.97
CA GLN A 46 3.32 -8.09 6.08
C GLN A 46 4.16 -6.90 6.53
N VAL A 47 3.86 -6.34 7.72
CA VAL A 47 4.59 -5.22 8.31
C VAL A 47 5.11 -5.61 9.69
N ASP A 48 6.43 -5.60 9.89
CA ASP A 48 7.12 -6.31 10.99
C ASP A 48 6.75 -5.85 12.39
N ASP A 49 6.52 -4.57 12.52
CA ASP A 49 6.23 -3.83 13.74
C ASP A 49 4.72 -3.56 13.89
N SER A 50 3.88 -4.26 13.13
CA SER A 50 2.43 -4.08 13.15
C SER A 50 1.67 -5.40 12.98
N GLN A 51 0.59 -5.56 13.73
CA GLN A 51 -0.38 -6.66 13.51
C GLN A 51 -1.35 -6.35 12.36
N PHE A 52 -1.30 -5.13 11.83
CA PHE A 52 -2.21 -4.65 10.78
C PHE A 52 -1.53 -4.62 9.42
N LYS A 53 -2.29 -4.99 8.39
CA LYS A 53 -1.96 -4.66 7.01
C LYS A 53 -2.04 -3.16 6.81
N VAL A 54 -1.17 -2.62 5.97
CA VAL A 54 -1.12 -1.19 5.71
C VAL A 54 -1.47 -0.91 4.27
N VAL A 55 -2.28 0.12 4.05
CA VAL A 55 -2.59 0.63 2.71
C VAL A 55 -2.03 2.04 2.61
N THR A 56 -1.29 2.33 1.54
CA THR A 56 -0.78 3.67 1.22
C THR A 56 -1.18 4.08 -0.20
N ASN A 57 -0.93 5.35 -0.53
CA ASN A 57 -1.20 5.89 -1.86
C ASN A 57 -2.69 5.77 -2.31
N LEU A 58 -3.63 5.82 -1.36
CA LEU A 58 -5.07 5.73 -1.64
C LEU A 58 -5.55 6.85 -2.58
N TYR A 59 -4.93 8.02 -2.47
CA TYR A 59 -5.09 9.13 -3.40
C TYR A 59 -3.70 9.48 -3.89
N GLY A 60 -3.44 9.22 -5.18
CA GLY A 60 -2.18 9.56 -5.83
C GLY A 60 -1.83 11.04 -5.68
N SER A 61 -0.55 11.36 -5.68
CA SER A 61 -0.05 12.71 -5.36
C SER A 61 -0.17 13.73 -6.49
N ARG A 62 -0.44 13.26 -7.73
CA ARG A 62 -0.23 14.01 -8.99
C ARG A 62 1.23 14.39 -9.26
#